data_AF-A0A367FP06-F1
#
_entry.id   AF-A0A367FP06-F1
#
_cell.length_a   1.000
_cell.length_b   1.000
_cell.length_c   1.000
_cell.angle_alpha   90.00
_cell.angle_beta   90.00
_cell.angle_gamma   90.00
#
_symmetry.space_group_name_H-M   'P 1'
#
loop_
_entity.id
_entity.type
_entity.pdbx_description
1 polymer ?
#
loop_
_entity_poly.entity_id
_entity_poly.type
_entity_poly.pdbx_seq_one_letter_code
_entity_poly.pdbx_strand_id
1 'polypeptide(L)'
;MDLDDTAARLGVPVEDVHRVHRLAGDRPSAPLPAKADAPAILDRLAVRPDDAAEIMAGWPDPDSPLWTPELRWLLDRSIALVRADLGGHDWLSPGPELPRERGPAWRHLYVYAHLALVDVVMGYHRDHGIPDAVSWVTLADLGRNLAIDRRMHRQGWPVMQSWLTLHARGGVYELGRLQHQRGGTAIDLHIPESGPMTPEAVAASLDEARAFFPRHFPDERYTAFSCGSWLLDPQLLEYLPGDSNIVRFQRRFELEPYEEPEGLDADVEVLRFVFRTLTTPLDQLPRRTVLQRAVVDHLKAGRHWYWRRGSFPI
;
A
#
# COMPACT_ATOMS: atom_id res chain seq x y z
N MET A 1 16.16 -25.36 9.73
CA MET A 1 15.66 -24.28 10.60
C MET A 1 14.36 -24.77 11.20
N ASP A 2 14.19 -24.61 12.51
CA ASP A 2 12.92 -24.93 13.18
C ASP A 2 11.99 -23.71 13.03
N LEU A 3 10.90 -23.88 12.28
CA LEU A 3 9.97 -22.79 11.95
C LEU A 3 9.11 -22.39 13.15
N ASP A 4 8.85 -23.32 14.07
CA ASP A 4 8.02 -23.08 15.24
C ASP A 4 8.83 -22.30 16.29
N ASP A 5 10.10 -22.68 16.51
CA ASP A 5 11.03 -21.89 17.34
C ASP A 5 11.29 -20.49 16.72
N THR A 6 11.40 -20.42 15.39
CA THR A 6 11.55 -19.14 14.67
C THR A 6 10.34 -18.23 14.91
N ALA A 7 9.11 -18.76 14.77
CA ALA A 7 7.89 -18.01 15.04
C ALA A 7 7.81 -17.55 16.51
N ALA A 8 8.15 -18.42 17.46
CA ALA A 8 8.14 -18.09 18.88
C ALA A 8 9.13 -16.95 19.22
N ARG A 9 10.34 -16.98 18.67
CA ARG A 9 11.36 -15.92 18.86
C ARG A 9 10.93 -14.60 18.22
N LEU A 10 10.34 -14.68 17.03
CA LEU A 10 9.75 -13.53 16.36
C LEU A 10 8.53 -12.99 17.12
N GLY A 11 7.84 -13.81 17.92
CA GLY A 11 6.61 -13.44 18.61
C GLY A 11 5.47 -13.21 17.63
N VAL A 12 5.38 -14.06 16.60
CA VAL A 12 4.42 -13.97 15.50
C VAL A 12 3.69 -15.31 15.32
N PRO A 13 2.54 -15.33 14.62
CA PRO A 13 1.83 -16.57 14.37
C PRO A 13 2.66 -17.55 13.52
N VAL A 14 2.62 -18.83 13.89
CA VAL A 14 3.44 -19.89 13.27
C VAL A 14 3.01 -20.15 11.83
N GLU A 15 1.72 -20.02 11.53
CA GLU A 15 1.12 -20.14 10.21
C GLU A 15 1.68 -19.11 9.22
N ASP A 16 2.01 -17.89 9.68
CA ASP A 16 2.61 -16.86 8.84
C ASP A 16 4.05 -17.24 8.45
N VAL A 17 4.81 -17.78 9.40
CA VAL A 17 6.20 -18.25 9.17
C VAL A 17 6.20 -19.45 8.23
N HIS A 18 5.30 -20.41 8.41
CA HIS A 18 5.10 -21.54 7.50
C HIS A 18 4.67 -21.09 6.10
N ARG A 19 3.80 -20.07 5.99
CA ARG A 19 3.40 -19.50 4.70
C ARG A 19 4.61 -18.89 3.99
N VAL A 20 5.35 -18.00 4.66
CA VAL A 20 6.53 -17.34 4.09
C VAL A 20 7.55 -18.37 3.63
N HIS A 21 7.87 -19.35 4.47
CA HIS A 21 8.81 -20.41 4.11
C HIS A 21 8.38 -21.19 2.87
N ARG A 22 7.11 -21.58 2.80
CA ARG A 22 6.55 -22.35 1.67
C ARG A 22 6.50 -21.56 0.37
N LEU A 23 6.06 -20.30 0.42
CA LEU A 23 5.94 -19.45 -0.78
C LEU A 23 7.31 -19.03 -1.31
N ALA A 24 8.26 -18.71 -0.42
CA ALA A 24 9.65 -18.47 -0.82
C ALA A 24 10.26 -19.75 -1.41
N GLY A 25 10.14 -20.90 -0.73
CA GLY A 25 10.79 -22.14 -1.12
C GLY A 25 12.32 -21.95 -1.25
N ASP A 26 12.90 -22.53 -2.30
CA ASP A 26 14.33 -22.40 -2.64
C ASP A 26 14.63 -21.22 -3.57
N ARG A 27 13.66 -20.31 -3.76
CA ARG A 27 13.81 -19.18 -4.68
C ARG A 27 14.84 -18.17 -4.16
N PRO A 28 15.58 -17.52 -5.06
CA PRO A 28 16.62 -16.59 -4.65
C PRO A 28 16.02 -15.31 -4.07
N SER A 29 16.62 -14.85 -2.97
CA SER A 29 16.46 -13.49 -2.45
C SER A 29 17.16 -12.46 -3.35
N ALA A 30 17.18 -11.20 -2.96
CA ALA A 30 17.90 -10.11 -3.62
C ALA A 30 18.75 -9.35 -2.58
N PRO A 31 19.96 -8.87 -2.95
CA PRO A 31 20.78 -8.11 -2.03
C PRO A 31 20.16 -6.74 -1.77
N LEU A 32 20.41 -6.20 -0.58
CA LEU A 32 20.15 -4.79 -0.33
C LEU A 32 21.09 -3.91 -1.16
N PRO A 33 20.67 -2.67 -1.50
CA PRO A 33 21.59 -1.70 -2.07
C PRO A 33 22.76 -1.46 -1.11
N ALA A 34 23.89 -1.00 -1.65
CA ALA A 34 25.01 -0.62 -0.81
C ALA A 34 24.58 0.46 0.19
N LYS A 35 24.99 0.33 1.47
CA LYS A 35 24.60 1.25 2.54
C LYS A 35 24.94 2.72 2.22
N ALA A 36 26.03 2.94 1.48
CA ALA A 36 26.46 4.28 1.05
C ALA A 36 25.49 4.93 0.05
N ASP A 37 24.79 4.13 -0.76
CA ASP A 37 23.84 4.60 -1.77
C ASP A 37 22.42 4.74 -1.22
N ALA A 38 22.14 4.07 -0.09
CA ALA A 38 20.81 4.03 0.52
C ALA A 38 20.19 5.41 0.79
N PRO A 39 20.91 6.44 1.27
CA PRO A 39 20.32 7.77 1.46
C PRO A 39 19.76 8.38 0.17
N ALA A 40 20.46 8.22 -0.96
CA ALA A 40 20.00 8.74 -2.25
C ALA A 40 18.79 7.96 -2.79
N ILE A 41 18.75 6.65 -2.56
CA ILE A 41 17.59 5.81 -2.91
C ILE A 41 16.38 6.20 -2.06
N LEU A 42 16.56 6.34 -0.74
CA LEU A 42 15.49 6.74 0.18
C LEU A 42 14.89 8.11 -0.18
N ASP A 43 15.73 9.07 -0.58
CA ASP A 43 15.29 10.38 -1.08
C ASP A 43 14.42 10.25 -2.34
N ARG A 44 14.84 9.44 -3.32
CA ARG A 44 14.02 9.15 -4.52
C ARG A 44 12.71 8.44 -4.21
N LEU A 45 12.68 7.63 -3.15
CA LEU A 45 11.47 6.99 -2.63
C LEU A 45 10.62 7.92 -1.76
N ALA A 46 10.93 9.23 -1.74
CA ALA A 46 10.28 10.28 -0.98
C ALA A 46 10.20 10.00 0.54
N VAL A 47 11.16 9.24 1.07
CA VAL A 47 11.22 8.93 2.50
C VAL A 47 11.66 10.18 3.26
N ARG A 48 10.89 10.57 4.29
CA ARG A 48 11.19 11.76 5.09
C ARG A 48 12.49 11.60 5.89
N PRO A 49 13.22 12.70 6.19
CA PRO A 49 14.50 12.63 6.90
C PRO A 49 14.47 11.84 8.22
N ASP A 50 13.42 11.99 9.03
CA ASP A 50 13.31 11.26 10.30
C ASP A 50 13.15 9.74 10.09
N ASP A 51 12.34 9.34 9.10
CA ASP A 51 12.16 7.93 8.76
C ASP A 51 13.44 7.36 8.13
N ALA A 52 14.10 8.12 7.24
CA ALA A 52 15.39 7.75 6.67
C ALA A 52 16.46 7.58 7.75
N ALA A 53 16.54 8.48 8.74
CA ALA A 53 17.48 8.35 9.85
C ALA A 53 17.22 7.09 10.69
N GLU A 54 15.96 6.76 10.99
CA GLU A 54 15.61 5.52 11.71
C GLU A 54 15.96 4.26 10.89
N ILE A 55 15.74 4.28 9.57
CA ILE A 55 16.12 3.19 8.67
C ILE A 55 17.65 3.04 8.63
N MET A 56 18.40 4.13 8.50
CA MET A 56 19.86 4.08 8.48
C MET A 56 20.45 3.62 9.83
N ALA A 57 19.83 3.99 10.95
CA ALA A 57 20.21 3.52 12.28
C ALA A 57 19.90 2.03 12.50
N GLY A 58 18.85 1.50 11.84
CA GLY A 58 18.45 0.10 11.90
C GLY A 58 19.08 -0.81 10.84
N TRP A 59 20.03 -0.31 10.06
CA TRP A 59 20.54 -1.01 8.86
C TRP A 59 21.04 -2.44 9.18
N PRO A 60 20.76 -3.44 8.34
CA PRO A 60 21.12 -4.85 8.54
C PRO A 60 22.61 -5.18 8.30
N ASP A 61 23.52 -4.37 8.86
CA ASP A 61 24.96 -4.67 8.82
C ASP A 61 25.23 -6.08 9.38
N PRO A 62 26.17 -6.87 8.83
CA PRO A 62 26.41 -8.25 9.26
C PRO A 62 26.60 -8.44 10.76
N ASP A 63 27.32 -7.52 11.41
CA ASP A 63 27.63 -7.57 12.86
C ASP A 63 26.64 -6.78 13.72
N SER A 64 25.54 -6.28 13.13
CA SER A 64 24.54 -5.50 13.86
C SER A 64 23.83 -6.33 14.93
N PRO A 65 23.84 -5.91 16.21
CA PRO A 65 23.13 -6.61 17.28
C PRO A 65 21.60 -6.46 17.18
N LEU A 66 21.10 -5.57 16.30
CA LEU A 66 19.67 -5.35 16.09
C LEU A 66 19.00 -6.48 15.28
N TRP A 67 19.80 -7.33 14.64
CA TRP A 67 19.35 -8.32 13.66
C TRP A 67 19.64 -9.74 14.12
N THR A 68 18.65 -10.34 14.80
CA THR A 68 18.72 -11.74 15.21
C THR A 68 18.74 -12.68 13.99
N PRO A 69 19.21 -13.93 14.14
CA PRO A 69 19.19 -14.91 13.05
C PRO A 69 17.79 -15.09 12.43
N GLU A 70 16.74 -15.08 13.24
CA GLU A 70 15.35 -15.25 12.82
C GLU A 70 14.86 -14.04 12.03
N LEU A 71 15.22 -12.82 12.46
CA LEU A 71 14.85 -11.59 11.76
C LEU A 71 15.55 -11.49 10.40
N ARG A 72 16.82 -11.91 10.33
CA ARG A 72 17.57 -12.00 9.06
C ARG A 72 16.97 -13.04 8.13
N TRP A 73 16.62 -14.20 8.66
CA TRP A 73 15.93 -15.24 7.90
C TRP A 73 14.60 -14.73 7.35
N LEU A 74 13.80 -14.06 8.18
CA LEU A 74 12.52 -13.52 7.74
C LEU A 74 12.72 -12.48 6.64
N LEU A 75 13.64 -11.52 6.81
CA LEU A 75 13.95 -10.55 5.76
C LEU A 75 14.29 -11.23 4.45
N ASP A 76 15.20 -12.20 4.48
CA ASP A 76 15.64 -12.90 3.28
C ASP A 76 14.51 -13.68 2.59
N ARG A 77 13.70 -14.42 3.36
CA ARG A 77 12.55 -15.15 2.81
C ARG A 77 11.43 -14.22 2.35
N SER A 78 11.24 -13.08 3.02
CA SER A 78 10.32 -12.02 2.63
C SER A 78 10.71 -11.38 1.29
N ILE A 79 12.00 -11.20 1.02
CA ILE A 79 12.48 -10.74 -0.28
C ILE A 79 12.26 -11.82 -1.33
N ALA A 80 12.63 -13.07 -1.02
CA ALA A 80 12.51 -14.19 -1.95
C ALA A 80 11.06 -14.46 -2.40
N LEU A 81 10.08 -14.47 -1.49
CA LEU A 81 8.68 -14.70 -1.89
C LEU A 81 8.11 -13.55 -2.73
N VAL A 82 8.44 -12.29 -2.42
CA VAL A 82 7.91 -11.16 -3.19
C VAL A 82 8.55 -11.12 -4.56
N ARG A 83 9.86 -11.38 -4.65
CA ARG A 83 10.59 -11.52 -5.91
C ARG A 83 10.06 -12.64 -6.78
N ALA A 84 9.67 -13.77 -6.16
CA ALA A 84 9.12 -14.92 -6.85
C ALA A 84 7.85 -14.62 -7.65
N ASP A 85 7.12 -13.60 -7.22
CA ASP A 85 5.86 -13.17 -7.78
C ASP A 85 5.99 -11.84 -8.54
N LEU A 86 7.17 -11.55 -9.09
CA LEU A 86 7.40 -10.38 -9.95
C LEU A 86 6.44 -10.40 -11.15
N GLY A 87 5.72 -9.30 -11.36
CA GLY A 87 4.64 -9.20 -12.33
C GLY A 87 3.26 -9.65 -11.79
N GLY A 88 3.19 -10.20 -10.58
CA GLY A 88 1.94 -10.48 -9.88
C GLY A 88 1.22 -9.21 -9.45
N HIS A 89 -0.11 -9.22 -9.55
CA HIS A 89 -0.96 -8.06 -9.32
C HIS A 89 -1.99 -8.24 -8.20
N ASP A 90 -2.04 -9.43 -7.58
CA ASP A 90 -2.90 -9.68 -6.42
C ASP A 90 -2.22 -9.21 -5.15
N TRP A 91 -3.02 -8.90 -4.12
CA TRP A 91 -2.50 -8.54 -2.81
C TRP A 91 -1.67 -9.69 -2.23
N LEU A 92 -0.42 -9.39 -1.88
CA LEU A 92 0.52 -10.36 -1.33
C LEU A 92 1.12 -9.81 -0.04
N SER A 93 0.89 -10.53 1.05
CA SER A 93 1.55 -10.24 2.32
C SER A 93 3.01 -10.74 2.29
N PRO A 94 4.01 -9.87 2.55
CA PRO A 94 5.42 -10.27 2.55
C PRO A 94 5.82 -11.07 3.81
N GLY A 95 4.95 -11.13 4.83
CA GLY A 95 5.22 -11.82 6.09
C GLY A 95 4.26 -11.45 7.22
N PRO A 96 4.51 -11.93 8.45
CA PRO A 96 3.68 -11.62 9.62
C PRO A 96 3.74 -10.14 10.02
N GLU A 97 2.72 -9.67 10.75
CA GLU A 97 2.86 -8.44 11.52
C GLU A 97 3.92 -8.62 12.62
N LEU A 98 4.85 -7.68 12.72
CA LEU A 98 5.96 -7.76 13.67
C LEU A 98 5.71 -6.88 14.90
N PRO A 99 6.24 -7.25 16.08
CA PRO A 99 6.27 -6.37 17.27
C PRO A 99 7.24 -5.19 17.06
N ARG A 100 6.76 -4.11 16.43
CA ARG A 100 7.55 -2.95 15.95
C ARG A 100 8.16 -2.10 17.08
N GLU A 101 7.73 -2.32 18.32
CA GLU A 101 8.28 -1.71 19.53
C GLU A 101 9.64 -2.28 19.93
N ARG A 102 10.03 -3.46 19.42
CA ARG A 102 11.32 -4.11 19.72
C ARG A 102 12.54 -3.41 19.10
N GLY A 103 12.33 -2.41 18.24
CA GLY A 103 13.39 -1.56 17.72
C GLY A 103 13.32 -1.31 16.22
N PRO A 104 14.26 -0.53 15.67
CA PRO A 104 14.20 -0.06 14.27
C PRO A 104 14.35 -1.19 13.23
N ALA A 105 15.06 -2.29 13.55
CA ALA A 105 15.15 -3.46 12.66
C ALA A 105 13.77 -4.14 12.47
N TRP A 106 13.06 -4.37 13.57
CA TRP A 106 11.71 -4.94 13.57
C TRP A 106 10.70 -4.00 12.91
N ARG A 107 10.80 -2.70 13.22
CA ARG A 107 9.89 -1.67 12.68
C ARG A 107 9.96 -1.54 11.17
N HIS A 108 11.14 -1.73 10.58
CA HIS A 108 11.42 -1.44 9.18
C HIS A 108 11.80 -2.67 8.35
N LEU A 109 11.62 -3.91 8.85
CA LEU A 109 11.99 -5.14 8.12
C LEU A 109 11.50 -5.12 6.66
N TYR A 110 10.22 -4.82 6.44
CA TYR A 110 9.64 -4.78 5.10
C TYR A 110 10.06 -3.56 4.26
N VAL A 111 10.59 -2.52 4.89
CA VAL A 111 11.26 -1.42 4.15
C VAL A 111 12.57 -1.91 3.54
N TYR A 112 13.37 -2.68 4.28
CA TYR A 112 14.57 -3.31 3.71
C TYR A 112 14.19 -4.32 2.62
N ALA A 113 13.12 -5.10 2.81
CA ALA A 113 12.65 -6.00 1.76
C ALA A 113 12.29 -5.22 0.48
N HIS A 114 11.59 -4.08 0.62
CA HIS A 114 11.28 -3.20 -0.51
C HIS A 114 12.54 -2.62 -1.17
N LEU A 115 13.51 -2.14 -0.37
CA LEU A 115 14.79 -1.61 -0.88
C LEU A 115 15.58 -2.65 -1.68
N ALA A 116 15.61 -3.91 -1.23
CA ALA A 116 16.27 -5.00 -1.95
C ALA A 116 15.62 -5.31 -3.31
N LEU A 117 14.35 -4.92 -3.49
CA LEU A 117 13.58 -5.18 -4.71
C LEU A 117 13.53 -3.98 -5.66
N VAL A 118 14.07 -2.81 -5.28
CA VAL A 118 14.08 -1.61 -6.14
C VAL A 118 14.75 -1.91 -7.48
N ASP A 119 15.96 -2.45 -7.49
CA ASP A 119 16.66 -2.75 -8.75
C ASP A 119 15.96 -3.87 -9.55
N VAL A 120 15.34 -4.83 -8.85
CA VAL A 120 14.58 -5.92 -9.49
C VAL A 120 13.39 -5.35 -10.25
N VAL A 121 12.58 -4.52 -9.61
CA VAL A 121 11.37 -3.96 -10.24
C VAL A 121 11.71 -2.88 -11.26
N MET A 122 12.78 -2.11 -11.06
CA MET A 122 13.28 -1.17 -12.08
C MET A 122 13.75 -1.92 -13.35
N GLY A 123 14.34 -3.10 -13.19
CA GLY A 123 14.63 -4.01 -14.32
C GLY A 123 13.36 -4.44 -15.04
N TYR A 124 12.38 -4.96 -14.28
CA TYR A 124 11.07 -5.36 -14.81
C TYR A 124 10.36 -4.22 -15.58
N HIS A 125 10.35 -3.01 -15.01
CA HIS A 125 9.77 -1.83 -15.65
C HIS A 125 10.47 -1.50 -16.97
N ARG A 126 11.80 -1.56 -17.01
CA ARG A 126 12.58 -1.33 -18.24
C ARG A 126 12.26 -2.36 -19.32
N ASP A 127 12.10 -3.63 -18.95
CA ASP A 127 11.75 -4.70 -19.87
C ASP A 127 10.34 -4.50 -20.48
N HIS A 128 9.44 -3.84 -19.75
CA HIS A 128 8.11 -3.42 -20.25
C HIS A 128 8.14 -2.02 -20.92
N GLY A 129 9.32 -1.41 -21.06
CA GLY A 129 9.49 -0.08 -21.65
C GLY A 129 8.87 1.05 -20.84
N ILE A 130 8.61 0.86 -19.55
CA ILE A 130 7.99 1.84 -18.67
C ILE A 130 9.00 2.98 -18.40
N PRO A 131 8.59 4.26 -18.52
CA PRO A 131 9.49 5.38 -18.26
C PRO A 131 9.99 5.41 -16.81
N ASP A 132 11.29 5.67 -16.62
CA ASP A 132 11.90 5.80 -15.29
C ASP A 132 11.14 6.75 -14.36
N ALA A 133 10.62 7.87 -14.90
CA ALA A 133 9.84 8.83 -14.13
C ALA A 133 8.56 8.20 -13.52
N VAL A 134 7.84 7.37 -14.29
CA VAL A 134 6.66 6.64 -13.81
C VAL A 134 7.06 5.63 -12.75
N SER A 135 8.15 4.90 -12.97
CA SER A 135 8.67 3.93 -12.00
C SER A 135 9.02 4.58 -10.66
N TRP A 136 9.77 5.68 -10.67
CA TRP A 136 10.18 6.35 -9.42
C TRP A 136 9.01 7.02 -8.70
N VAL A 137 8.08 7.66 -9.42
CA VAL A 137 6.87 8.24 -8.80
C VAL A 137 6.01 7.15 -8.16
N THR A 138 5.88 6.00 -8.82
CA THR A 138 5.17 4.83 -8.29
C THR A 138 5.86 4.32 -7.01
N LEU A 139 7.17 4.08 -7.03
CA LEU A 139 7.91 3.56 -5.88
C LEU A 139 8.00 4.55 -4.71
N ALA A 140 7.87 5.86 -4.97
CA ALA A 140 7.82 6.90 -3.95
C ALA A 140 6.61 6.80 -3.00
N ASP A 141 5.65 5.90 -3.28
CA ASP A 141 4.58 5.60 -2.33
C ASP A 141 5.11 5.02 -1.01
N LEU A 142 6.31 4.43 -0.99
CA LEU A 142 6.97 4.01 0.25
C LEU A 142 7.07 5.17 1.26
N GLY A 143 7.59 6.32 0.83
CA GLY A 143 7.75 7.50 1.68
C GLY A 143 6.41 8.05 2.18
N ARG A 144 5.38 8.04 1.32
CA ARG A 144 4.01 8.44 1.71
C ARG A 144 3.42 7.53 2.78
N ASN A 145 3.57 6.21 2.62
CA ASN A 145 3.10 5.22 3.59
C ASN A 145 3.85 5.34 4.93
N LEU A 146 5.17 5.52 4.92
CA LEU A 146 5.94 5.78 6.15
C LEU A 146 5.48 7.04 6.89
N ALA A 147 5.19 8.11 6.15
CA ALA A 147 4.67 9.35 6.73
C ALA A 147 3.25 9.19 7.30
N ILE A 148 2.38 8.41 6.65
CA ILE A 148 1.06 8.02 7.19
C ILE A 148 1.24 7.23 8.48
N ASP A 149 2.07 6.20 8.45
CA ASP A 149 2.33 5.34 9.60
C ASP A 149 2.85 6.11 10.81
N ARG A 150 3.77 7.07 10.61
CA ARG A 150 4.25 7.95 11.67
C ARG A 150 3.12 8.83 12.24
N ARG A 151 2.28 9.42 11.40
CA ARG A 151 1.11 10.23 11.83
C ARG A 151 0.08 9.38 12.60
N MET A 152 -0.04 8.10 12.25
CA MET A 152 -0.93 7.15 12.90
C MET A 152 -0.33 6.50 14.16
N HIS A 153 0.76 7.03 14.71
CA HIS A 153 1.46 6.44 15.86
C HIS A 153 1.78 4.95 15.65
N ARG A 154 2.17 4.57 14.43
CA ARG A 154 2.58 3.21 14.03
C ARG A 154 1.45 2.18 13.95
N GLN A 155 0.19 2.60 13.99
CA GLN A 155 -1.00 1.74 13.90
C GLN A 155 -1.44 1.40 12.46
N GLY A 156 -0.83 2.01 11.43
CA GLY A 156 -1.30 1.87 10.05
C GLY A 156 -0.59 0.77 9.24
N TRP A 157 0.59 0.32 9.68
CA TRP A 157 1.51 -0.50 8.88
C TRP A 157 1.03 -1.91 8.45
N PRO A 158 0.16 -2.62 9.19
CA PRO A 158 -0.22 -3.99 8.83
C PRO A 158 -0.87 -4.13 7.45
N VAL A 159 -1.63 -3.11 7.00
CA VAL A 159 -2.20 -3.07 5.64
C VAL A 159 -1.18 -2.57 4.62
N MET A 160 -0.34 -1.59 5.02
CA MET A 160 0.64 -0.95 4.13
C MET A 160 1.73 -1.92 3.64
N GLN A 161 2.13 -2.90 4.44
CA GLN A 161 3.16 -3.86 4.03
C GLN A 161 2.74 -4.70 2.81
N SER A 162 1.48 -5.12 2.74
CA SER A 162 0.94 -5.87 1.59
C SER A 162 0.73 -4.95 0.39
N TRP A 163 0.28 -3.72 0.63
CA TRP A 163 0.12 -2.70 -0.41
C TRP A 163 1.45 -2.38 -1.14
N LEU A 164 2.54 -2.25 -0.40
CA LEU A 164 3.86 -1.95 -0.96
C LEU A 164 4.47 -3.10 -1.78
N THR A 165 3.97 -4.34 -1.65
CA THR A 165 4.42 -5.44 -2.53
C THR A 165 3.89 -5.30 -3.95
N LEU A 166 2.74 -4.65 -4.17
CA LEU A 166 2.25 -4.37 -5.53
C LEU A 166 3.24 -3.48 -6.29
N HIS A 167 3.80 -2.49 -5.59
CA HIS A 167 4.80 -1.56 -6.14
C HIS A 167 6.10 -2.28 -6.47
N ALA A 168 6.60 -3.11 -5.54
CA ALA A 168 7.84 -3.87 -5.71
C ALA A 168 7.74 -5.03 -6.73
N ARG A 169 6.52 -5.38 -7.18
CA ARG A 169 6.26 -6.41 -8.18
C ARG A 169 5.84 -5.85 -9.55
N GLY A 170 5.68 -4.54 -9.71
CA GLY A 170 5.17 -3.94 -10.96
C GLY A 170 3.68 -4.23 -11.20
N GLY A 171 2.91 -4.39 -10.12
CA GLY A 171 1.47 -4.62 -10.13
C GLY A 171 0.64 -3.33 -10.10
N VAL A 172 1.23 -2.17 -9.80
CA VAL A 172 0.54 -0.88 -9.71
C VAL A 172 1.41 0.26 -10.24
N TYR A 173 0.79 1.27 -10.84
CA TYR A 173 1.46 2.44 -11.43
C TYR A 173 0.75 3.74 -11.06
N GLU A 174 1.49 4.73 -10.56
CA GLU A 174 0.98 6.10 -10.38
C GLU A 174 1.07 6.88 -11.69
N LEU A 175 -0.08 7.22 -12.25
CA LEU A 175 -0.22 7.91 -13.53
C LEU A 175 -1.04 9.18 -13.31
N GLY A 176 -0.39 10.29 -13.00
CA GLY A 176 -1.05 11.52 -12.59
C GLY A 176 -1.65 11.43 -11.18
N ARG A 177 -2.98 11.63 -11.04
CA ARG A 177 -3.63 11.73 -9.72
C ARG A 177 -3.93 10.38 -9.08
N LEU A 178 -4.14 9.32 -9.86
CA LEU A 178 -4.53 8.01 -9.37
C LEU A 178 -3.38 7.00 -9.52
N GLN A 179 -3.45 5.96 -8.69
CA GLN A 179 -2.67 4.74 -8.86
C GLN A 179 -3.56 3.70 -9.55
N HIS A 180 -2.99 3.00 -10.53
CA HIS A 180 -3.67 2.05 -11.40
C HIS A 180 -3.04 0.67 -11.19
N GLN A 181 -3.78 -0.22 -10.55
CA GLN A 181 -3.38 -1.59 -10.30
C GLN A 181 -3.83 -2.46 -11.48
N ARG A 182 -2.90 -3.31 -11.94
CA ARG A 182 -3.17 -4.37 -12.91
C ARG A 182 -4.18 -5.36 -12.32
N GLY A 183 -5.01 -5.95 -13.15
CA GLY A 183 -6.05 -6.87 -12.73
C GLY A 183 -6.41 -7.85 -13.84
N GLY A 184 -7.38 -8.71 -13.60
CA GLY A 184 -7.78 -9.71 -14.60
C GLY A 184 -8.43 -9.10 -15.84
N THR A 185 -9.52 -8.35 -15.65
CA THR A 185 -10.30 -7.71 -16.74
C THR A 185 -10.50 -6.22 -16.53
N ALA A 186 -10.16 -5.70 -15.36
CA ALA A 186 -10.31 -4.30 -15.00
C ALA A 186 -9.01 -3.75 -14.40
N ILE A 187 -8.84 -2.44 -14.55
CA ILE A 187 -7.77 -1.69 -13.90
C ILE A 187 -8.33 -1.15 -12.58
N ASP A 188 -7.80 -1.61 -11.45
CA ASP A 188 -8.23 -1.16 -10.13
C ASP A 188 -7.63 0.22 -9.79
N LEU A 189 -8.48 1.15 -9.40
CA LEU A 189 -8.13 2.53 -9.09
C LEU A 189 -7.91 2.72 -7.59
N HIS A 190 -6.78 3.35 -7.26
CA HIS A 190 -6.39 3.72 -5.91
C HIS A 190 -6.08 5.23 -5.82
N ILE A 191 -6.34 5.82 -4.65
CA ILE A 191 -6.27 7.26 -4.45
C ILE A 191 -5.18 7.58 -3.40
N PRO A 192 -3.96 7.96 -3.83
CA PRO A 192 -2.93 8.40 -2.88
C PRO A 192 -3.32 9.73 -2.20
N GLU A 193 -2.82 9.97 -0.98
CA GLU A 193 -3.01 11.21 -0.21
C GLU A 193 -2.05 12.31 -0.71
N SER A 194 -2.16 12.70 -1.99
CA SER A 194 -1.26 13.66 -2.65
C SER A 194 -1.93 14.97 -3.10
N GLY A 195 -3.25 15.11 -2.92
CA GLY A 195 -3.98 16.33 -3.28
C GLY A 195 -5.49 16.13 -3.46
N PRO A 196 -6.24 17.13 -3.93
CA PRO A 196 -7.66 16.98 -4.24
C PRO A 196 -7.90 16.04 -5.44
N MET A 197 -9.03 15.32 -5.45
CA MET A 197 -9.51 14.55 -6.61
C MET A 197 -10.32 15.42 -7.57
N THR A 198 -9.75 16.52 -8.05
CA THR A 198 -10.45 17.39 -9.01
C THR A 198 -10.84 16.59 -10.26
N PRO A 199 -12.01 16.84 -10.87
CA PRO A 199 -12.45 16.10 -12.05
C PRO A 199 -11.43 16.07 -13.20
N GLU A 200 -10.71 17.16 -13.40
CA GLU A 200 -9.70 17.33 -14.45
C GLU A 200 -8.49 16.43 -14.19
N ALA A 201 -7.98 16.43 -12.96
CA ALA A 201 -6.86 15.57 -12.57
C ALA A 201 -7.22 14.07 -12.61
N VAL A 202 -8.46 13.72 -12.24
CA VAL A 202 -8.97 12.34 -12.38
C VAL A 202 -9.08 11.96 -13.86
N ALA A 203 -9.65 12.82 -14.70
CA ALA A 203 -9.78 12.55 -16.14
C ALA A 203 -8.42 12.35 -16.81
N ALA A 204 -7.47 13.26 -16.56
CA ALA A 204 -6.11 13.16 -17.11
C ALA A 204 -5.40 11.86 -16.69
N SER A 205 -5.59 11.45 -15.43
CA SER A 205 -5.04 10.21 -14.88
C SER A 205 -5.60 8.96 -15.58
N LEU A 206 -6.91 8.92 -15.83
CA LEU A 206 -7.56 7.84 -16.57
C LEU A 206 -7.15 7.81 -18.06
N ASP A 207 -6.98 8.98 -18.68
CA ASP A 207 -6.51 9.08 -20.07
C ASP A 207 -5.06 8.59 -20.22
N GLU A 208 -4.21 8.88 -19.23
CA GLU A 208 -2.85 8.34 -19.18
C GLU A 208 -2.88 6.81 -19.07
N ALA A 209 -3.73 6.24 -18.21
CA ALA A 209 -3.89 4.80 -18.09
C ALA A 209 -4.37 4.13 -19.40
N ARG A 210 -5.32 4.75 -20.12
CA ARG A 210 -5.79 4.27 -21.43
C ARG A 210 -4.67 4.11 -22.44
N ALA A 211 -3.68 4.99 -22.42
CA ALA A 211 -2.51 4.91 -23.30
C ALA A 211 -1.43 3.97 -22.74
N PHE A 212 -1.25 3.97 -21.42
CA PHE A 212 -0.18 3.26 -20.72
C PHE A 212 -0.31 1.74 -20.82
N PHE A 213 -1.46 1.18 -20.41
CA PHE A 213 -1.60 -0.28 -20.29
C PHE A 213 -1.47 -1.01 -21.63
N PRO A 214 -2.14 -0.60 -22.73
CA PRO A 214 -1.97 -1.27 -24.02
C PRO A 214 -0.54 -1.18 -24.58
N ARG A 215 0.22 -0.15 -24.20
CA ARG A 215 1.60 0.06 -24.66
C ARG A 215 2.60 -0.82 -23.90
N HIS A 216 2.44 -0.92 -22.58
CA HIS A 216 3.42 -1.57 -21.70
C HIS A 216 3.03 -3.00 -21.33
N PHE A 217 1.75 -3.35 -21.42
CA PHE A 217 1.18 -4.67 -21.16
C PHE A 217 0.29 -5.13 -22.32
N PRO A 218 0.83 -5.28 -23.54
CA PRO A 218 0.05 -5.54 -24.75
C PRO A 218 -0.65 -6.91 -24.77
N ASP A 219 -0.30 -7.83 -23.85
CA ASP A 219 -0.94 -9.14 -23.71
C ASP A 219 -2.11 -9.13 -22.73
N GLU A 220 -2.29 -8.03 -21.97
CA GLU A 220 -3.40 -7.85 -21.04
C GLU A 220 -4.58 -7.17 -21.74
N ARG A 221 -5.81 -7.49 -21.32
CA ARG A 221 -7.03 -6.94 -21.91
C ARG A 221 -7.92 -6.40 -20.80
N TYR A 222 -7.99 -5.08 -20.75
CA TYR A 222 -8.81 -4.36 -19.80
C TYR A 222 -10.05 -3.80 -20.49
N THR A 223 -11.22 -3.98 -19.86
CA THR A 223 -12.50 -3.48 -20.38
C THR A 223 -13.12 -2.41 -19.49
N ALA A 224 -12.67 -2.31 -18.24
CA ALA A 224 -13.21 -1.39 -17.26
C ALA A 224 -12.14 -0.83 -16.32
N PHE A 225 -12.41 0.34 -15.74
CA PHE A 225 -11.82 0.77 -14.50
C PHE A 225 -12.71 0.31 -13.34
N SER A 226 -12.12 -0.18 -12.26
CA SER A 226 -12.82 -0.59 -11.04
C SER A 226 -12.26 0.12 -9.82
N CYS A 227 -13.05 0.24 -8.76
CA CYS A 227 -12.59 0.76 -7.48
C CYS A 227 -13.39 0.11 -6.36
N GLY A 228 -12.70 -0.37 -5.32
CA GLY A 228 -13.29 -0.70 -4.03
C GLY A 228 -12.89 0.38 -3.04
N SER A 229 -13.85 1.07 -2.42
CA SER A 229 -13.55 2.11 -1.45
C SER A 229 -14.75 2.49 -0.59
N TRP A 230 -14.48 2.92 0.64
CA TRP A 230 -15.45 3.68 1.45
C TRP A 230 -15.91 4.97 0.75
N LEU A 231 -15.06 5.53 -0.13
CA LEU A 231 -15.42 6.68 -0.95
C LEU A 231 -16.54 6.40 -1.93
N LEU A 232 -16.93 5.14 -2.15
CA LEU A 232 -18.04 4.76 -3.02
C LEU A 232 -19.35 4.53 -2.27
N ASP A 233 -19.40 4.76 -0.96
CA ASP A 233 -20.63 4.68 -0.18
C ASP A 233 -21.63 5.79 -0.55
N PRO A 234 -22.82 5.46 -1.08
CA PRO A 234 -23.86 6.45 -1.37
C PRO A 234 -24.34 7.24 -0.16
N GLN A 235 -24.15 6.75 1.08
CA GLN A 235 -24.50 7.48 2.30
C GLN A 235 -23.76 8.80 2.42
N LEU A 236 -22.60 8.95 1.78
CA LEU A 236 -21.88 10.22 1.70
C LEU A 236 -22.69 11.33 1.02
N LEU A 237 -23.65 10.99 0.14
CA LEU A 237 -24.52 11.93 -0.55
C LEU A 237 -25.51 12.65 0.37
N GLU A 238 -25.80 12.08 1.54
CA GLU A 238 -26.64 12.72 2.56
C GLU A 238 -25.93 13.92 3.22
N TYR A 239 -24.59 13.97 3.14
CA TYR A 239 -23.76 14.92 3.89
C TYR A 239 -22.94 15.85 3.00
N LEU A 240 -22.45 15.36 1.86
CA LEU A 240 -21.52 16.09 1.00
C LEU A 240 -22.27 16.94 -0.04
N PRO A 241 -21.79 18.16 -0.34
CA PRO A 241 -22.30 18.95 -1.45
C PRO A 241 -22.22 18.19 -2.78
N GLY A 242 -23.24 18.38 -3.64
CA GLY A 242 -23.35 17.70 -4.93
C GLY A 242 -22.25 18.05 -5.94
N ASP A 243 -21.47 19.09 -5.68
CA ASP A 243 -20.31 19.53 -6.45
C ASP A 243 -18.97 19.12 -5.83
N SER A 244 -18.96 18.44 -4.68
CA SER A 244 -17.73 17.96 -4.05
C SER A 244 -17.01 16.92 -4.92
N ASN A 245 -15.68 16.90 -4.83
CA ASN A 245 -14.85 16.00 -5.63
C ASN A 245 -15.16 14.52 -5.39
N ILE A 246 -15.50 14.12 -4.16
CA ILE A 246 -15.89 12.74 -3.82
C ILE A 246 -17.17 12.37 -4.57
N VAL A 247 -18.19 13.22 -4.52
CA VAL A 247 -19.47 12.97 -5.22
C VAL A 247 -19.28 12.91 -6.73
N ARG A 248 -18.46 13.80 -7.30
CA ARG A 248 -18.12 13.76 -8.74
C ARG A 248 -17.36 12.49 -9.11
N PHE A 249 -16.46 12.01 -8.25
CA PHE A 249 -15.74 10.75 -8.43
C PHE A 249 -16.71 9.55 -8.39
N GLN A 250 -17.56 9.47 -7.36
CA GLN A 250 -18.58 8.43 -7.20
C GLN A 250 -19.49 8.27 -8.42
N ARG A 251 -19.94 9.38 -9.00
CA ARG A 251 -20.86 9.39 -10.16
C ARG A 251 -20.31 8.75 -11.43
N ARG A 252 -19.01 8.43 -11.48
CA ARG A 252 -18.42 7.71 -12.60
C ARG A 252 -18.75 6.22 -12.57
N PHE A 253 -19.04 5.67 -11.40
CA PHE A 253 -19.14 4.23 -11.19
C PHE A 253 -20.58 3.75 -11.27
N GLU A 254 -20.77 2.63 -11.95
CA GLU A 254 -21.89 1.74 -11.69
C GLU A 254 -21.51 0.87 -10.49
N LEU A 255 -22.31 0.96 -9.42
CA LEU A 255 -22.03 0.21 -8.19
C LEU A 255 -22.51 -1.23 -8.32
N GLU A 256 -21.67 -2.15 -7.87
CA GLU A 256 -22.02 -3.55 -7.73
C GLU A 256 -23.03 -3.72 -6.57
N PRO A 257 -23.79 -4.84 -6.57
CA PRO A 257 -24.55 -5.26 -5.41
C PRO A 257 -23.68 -5.24 -4.16
N TYR A 258 -24.23 -4.80 -3.04
CA TYR A 258 -23.49 -4.79 -1.79
C TYR A 258 -23.26 -6.22 -1.31
N GLU A 259 -21.99 -6.54 -1.08
CA GLU A 259 -21.55 -7.73 -0.38
C GLU A 259 -20.67 -7.28 0.78
N GLU A 260 -20.93 -7.83 1.97
CA GLU A 260 -20.14 -7.53 3.15
C GLU A 260 -18.72 -8.10 2.97
N PRO A 261 -17.67 -7.26 3.00
CA PRO A 261 -16.32 -7.72 2.74
C PRO A 261 -15.79 -8.56 3.91
N GLU A 262 -15.14 -9.69 3.60
CA GLU A 262 -14.45 -10.48 4.61
C GLU A 262 -13.18 -9.77 5.11
N GLY A 263 -13.04 -9.62 6.42
CA GLY A 263 -11.82 -9.11 7.04
C GLY A 263 -11.56 -7.60 6.87
N LEU A 264 -12.53 -6.84 6.35
CA LEU A 264 -12.45 -5.39 6.19
C LEU A 264 -13.62 -4.71 6.91
N ASP A 265 -13.30 -3.79 7.82
CA ASP A 265 -14.28 -2.96 8.50
C ASP A 265 -14.25 -1.54 7.91
N ALA A 266 -15.34 -1.15 7.25
CA ALA A 266 -15.44 0.13 6.58
C ALA A 266 -15.41 1.33 7.55
N ASP A 267 -15.90 1.20 8.78
CA ASP A 267 -15.80 2.26 9.78
C ASP A 267 -14.34 2.50 10.16
N VAL A 268 -13.57 1.41 10.33
CA VAL A 268 -12.12 1.48 10.57
C VAL A 268 -11.40 2.14 9.40
N GLU A 269 -11.74 1.80 8.15
CA GLU A 269 -11.12 2.43 6.97
C GLU A 269 -11.43 3.92 6.87
N VAL A 270 -12.70 4.32 7.06
CA VAL A 270 -13.07 5.74 7.05
C VAL A 270 -12.31 6.51 8.13
N LEU A 271 -12.21 5.97 9.35
CA LEU A 271 -11.43 6.59 10.43
C LEU A 271 -9.94 6.70 10.08
N ARG A 272 -9.36 5.62 9.53
CA ARG A 272 -7.98 5.57 9.05
C ARG A 272 -7.69 6.65 8.01
N PHE A 273 -8.54 6.80 7.01
CA PHE A 273 -8.31 7.71 5.89
C PHE A 273 -8.65 9.17 6.21
N VAL A 274 -9.71 9.43 6.99
CA VAL A 274 -10.15 10.80 7.29
C VAL A 274 -9.41 11.41 8.47
N PHE A 275 -9.04 10.62 9.47
CA PHE A 275 -8.48 11.13 10.73
C PHE A 275 -7.06 10.66 11.03
N ARG A 276 -6.58 9.60 10.37
CA ARG A 276 -5.25 9.02 10.63
C ARG A 276 -5.08 8.62 12.10
N THR A 277 -6.14 8.07 12.70
CA THR A 277 -6.15 7.51 14.06
C THR A 277 -7.25 6.46 14.16
N LEU A 278 -7.01 5.39 14.91
CA LEU A 278 -7.98 4.32 15.18
C LEU A 278 -8.40 4.25 16.65
N THR A 279 -7.73 5.01 17.53
CA THR A 279 -7.87 4.91 18.99
C THR A 279 -8.41 6.19 19.63
N THR A 280 -8.43 7.29 18.88
CA THR A 280 -8.99 8.55 19.38
C THR A 280 -10.52 8.45 19.47
N PRO A 281 -11.12 8.74 20.64
CA PRO A 281 -12.58 8.75 20.80
C PRO A 281 -13.29 9.69 19.82
N LEU A 282 -14.47 9.30 19.35
CA LEU A 282 -15.22 10.04 18.32
C LEU A 282 -15.53 11.50 18.70
N ASP A 283 -15.72 11.80 19.98
CA ASP A 283 -15.97 13.14 20.51
C ASP A 283 -14.73 14.05 20.53
N GLN A 284 -13.54 13.48 20.39
CA GLN A 284 -12.26 14.20 20.35
C GLN A 284 -11.71 14.36 18.92
N LEU A 285 -12.33 13.72 17.94
CA LEU A 285 -11.92 13.85 16.54
C LEU A 285 -12.15 15.27 16.01
N PRO A 286 -11.25 15.79 15.15
CA PRO A 286 -11.41 17.13 14.57
C PRO A 286 -12.65 17.21 13.69
N ARG A 287 -13.33 18.36 13.70
CA ARG A 287 -14.60 18.58 12.96
C ARG A 287 -14.53 19.78 11.99
N ARG A 288 -13.35 20.00 11.40
CA ARG A 288 -13.04 21.21 10.62
C ARG A 288 -13.66 21.18 9.23
N THR A 289 -13.67 20.02 8.56
CA THR A 289 -14.23 19.86 7.22
C THR A 289 -15.65 19.28 7.26
N VAL A 290 -16.40 19.42 6.16
CA VAL A 290 -17.73 18.79 6.01
C VAL A 290 -17.63 17.28 6.15
N LEU A 291 -16.65 16.66 5.48
CA LEU A 291 -16.40 15.22 5.56
C LEU A 291 -16.10 14.76 6.99
N GLN A 292 -15.27 15.48 7.73
CA GLN A 292 -14.98 15.14 9.13
C GLN A 292 -16.24 15.18 10.01
N ARG A 293 -17.11 16.20 9.83
CA ARG A 293 -18.38 16.27 10.54
C ARG A 293 -19.30 15.12 10.16
N ALA A 294 -19.43 14.84 8.85
CA ALA A 294 -20.26 13.76 8.31
C ALA A 294 -19.91 12.42 8.95
N VAL A 295 -18.63 12.03 8.95
CA VAL A 295 -18.18 10.76 9.52
C VAL A 295 -18.52 10.66 11.00
N VAL A 296 -18.18 11.69 11.79
CA VAL A 296 -18.42 11.64 13.24
C VAL A 296 -19.92 11.66 13.57
N ASP A 297 -20.73 12.46 12.87
CA ASP A 297 -22.18 12.51 13.10
C ASP A 297 -22.87 11.21 12.73
N HIS A 298 -22.45 10.59 11.62
CA HIS A 298 -22.99 9.30 11.17
C HIS A 298 -22.75 8.19 12.19
N LEU A 299 -21.50 8.07 12.65
CA LEU A 299 -21.12 7.06 13.66
C LEU A 299 -21.80 7.34 15.02
N LYS A 300 -21.88 8.61 15.46
CA LYS A 300 -22.58 8.97 16.70
C LYS A 300 -24.08 8.73 16.65
N ALA A 301 -24.68 8.71 15.46
CA ALA A 301 -26.08 8.33 15.28
C ALA A 301 -26.30 6.81 15.31
N GLY A 302 -25.26 6.00 15.53
CA GLY A 302 -25.32 4.54 15.53
C GLY A 302 -25.45 3.94 14.13
N ARG A 303 -25.07 4.69 13.09
CA ARG A 303 -25.01 4.21 11.71
C ARG A 303 -23.57 3.79 11.36
N HIS A 304 -23.44 2.97 10.31
CA HIS A 304 -22.18 2.43 9.83
C HIS A 304 -21.92 2.85 8.38
N TRP A 305 -20.65 3.06 8.07
CA TRP A 305 -20.17 3.24 6.69
C TRP A 305 -20.00 1.88 6.02
N TYR A 306 -20.04 1.88 4.69
CA TYR A 306 -19.92 0.67 3.89
C TYR A 306 -18.78 0.77 2.89
N TRP A 307 -18.06 -0.34 2.74
CA TRP A 307 -17.12 -0.50 1.64
C TRP A 307 -17.90 -0.89 0.38
N ARG A 308 -17.80 -0.08 -0.67
CA ARG A 308 -18.52 -0.33 -1.93
C ARG A 308 -17.55 -0.56 -3.05
N ARG A 309 -17.93 -1.43 -3.98
CA ARG A 309 -17.24 -1.67 -5.24
C ARG A 309 -18.08 -1.18 -6.40
N GLY A 310 -17.41 -0.65 -7.41
CA GLY A 310 -18.05 -0.28 -8.66
C GLY A 310 -17.05 -0.24 -9.80
N SER A 311 -17.58 -0.17 -11.01
CA SER A 311 -16.77 -0.09 -12.23
C SER A 311 -17.40 0.81 -13.28
N PHE A 312 -16.61 1.19 -14.28
CA PHE A 312 -17.10 1.84 -15.50
C PHE A 312 -16.18 1.50 -16.69
N PRO A 313 -16.69 1.52 -17.93
CA PRO A 313 -15.91 1.14 -19.11
C PRO A 313 -14.68 2.03 -19.34
N ILE A 314 -13.61 1.43 -19.88
CA ILE A 314 -12.41 2.16 -20.33
C ILE A 314 -12.71 2.97 -21.59
#